data_AF-A0A937NJR7-F1
#
_entry.id   AF-A0A937NJR7-F1
#
_cell.length_a   1.000
_cell.length_b   1.000
_cell.length_c   1.000
_cell.angle_alpha   90.00
_cell.angle_beta   90.00
_cell.angle_gamma   90.00
#
_symmetry.space_group_name_H-M   'P 1'
#
loop_
_entity.id
_entity.type
_entity.pdbx_description
1 polymer ?
#
loop_
_entity_poly.entity_id
_entity_poly.type
_entity_poly.pdbx_seq_one_letter_code
_entity_poly.pdbx_strand_id
1 'polypeptide(L)'
;MPRRIPTYQKAKADLRKRVQGQLATLRKTGLKNNLNKQILCQRHVPERSCVACREKKAKRKLIRLVCRDGVVEIDHKGKETGRGVYLCPIRECWDIGLKGNRLEYALRTELILENRQVLVEYGKSLPKKGESQA
;
A
#
# COMPACT_ATOMS: atom_id res chain seq x y z
N MET A 1 7.17 -37.04 -60.40
CA MET A 1 6.21 -37.56 -59.41
C MET A 1 5.66 -36.39 -58.58
N PRO A 2 4.42 -35.93 -58.76
CA PRO A 2 3.87 -34.84 -57.95
C PRO A 2 3.59 -35.34 -56.53
N ARG A 3 4.11 -34.63 -55.51
CA ARG A 3 3.83 -34.94 -54.10
C ARG A 3 2.34 -34.67 -53.84
N ARG A 4 1.61 -35.63 -53.26
CA ARG A 4 0.21 -35.45 -52.84
C ARG A 4 0.14 -34.38 -51.76
N ILE A 5 -0.29 -33.17 -52.13
CA ILE A 5 -0.57 -32.09 -51.18
C ILE A 5 -1.87 -32.45 -50.45
N PRO A 6 -1.87 -32.52 -49.11
CA PRO A 6 -3.08 -32.83 -48.34
C PRO A 6 -4.16 -31.79 -48.66
N THR A 7 -5.39 -32.24 -48.89
CA THR A 7 -6.51 -31.33 -49.07
C THR A 7 -6.70 -30.49 -47.80
N TYR A 8 -7.09 -29.23 -47.98
CA TYR A 8 -7.30 -28.26 -46.90
C TYR A 8 -8.13 -28.83 -45.74
N GLN A 9 -9.15 -29.64 -46.05
CA GLN A 9 -9.99 -30.29 -45.06
C GLN A 9 -9.21 -31.28 -44.17
N LYS A 10 -8.27 -32.04 -44.74
CA LYS A 10 -7.43 -33.01 -44.02
C LYS A 10 -6.40 -32.31 -43.13
N ALA A 11 -5.75 -31.28 -43.65
CA ALA A 11 -4.84 -30.43 -42.88
C ALA A 11 -5.56 -29.73 -41.71
N LYS A 12 -6.79 -29.26 -41.93
CA LYS A 12 -7.62 -28.60 -40.90
C LYS A 12 -8.09 -29.59 -39.82
N ALA A 13 -8.38 -30.85 -40.17
CA ALA A 13 -8.72 -31.89 -39.22
C ALA A 13 -7.54 -32.27 -38.31
N ASP A 14 -6.34 -32.40 -38.88
CA ASP A 14 -5.12 -32.71 -38.13
C ASP A 14 -4.71 -31.55 -37.20
N LEU A 15 -4.89 -30.31 -37.65
CA LEU A 15 -4.67 -29.12 -36.81
C LEU A 15 -5.67 -29.08 -35.64
N ARG A 16 -6.95 -29.39 -35.87
CA ARG A 16 -7.96 -29.48 -34.80
C ARG A 16 -7.62 -30.55 -33.76
N LYS A 17 -7.16 -31.72 -34.18
CA LYS A 17 -6.75 -32.81 -33.26
C LYS A 17 -5.53 -32.42 -32.42
N ARG A 18 -4.54 -31.74 -33.01
CA ARG A 18 -3.36 -31.21 -32.29
C ARG A 18 -3.74 -30.15 -31.25
N VAL A 19 -4.62 -29.22 -31.60
CA VAL A 19 -5.11 -28.18 -30.67
C VAL A 19 -5.94 -28.79 -29.53
N GLN A 20 -6.79 -29.79 -29.82
CA GLN A 20 -7.54 -30.50 -28.78
C GLN A 20 -6.63 -31.27 -27.80
N GLY A 21 -5.53 -31.87 -28.28
CA GLY A 21 -4.51 -32.51 -27.44
C GLY A 21 -3.74 -31.53 -26.53
N GLN A 22 -3.40 -30.34 -27.04
CA GLN A 22 -2.72 -29.29 -26.27
C GLN A 22 -3.62 -28.65 -25.20
N LEU A 23 -4.92 -28.50 -25.46
CA LEU A 23 -5.88 -28.00 -24.47
C LEU A 23 -6.12 -29.00 -23.32
N ALA A 24 -5.99 -30.30 -23.59
CA ALA A 24 -6.11 -31.34 -22.57
C ALA A 24 -4.89 -31.43 -21.64
N THR A 25 -3.67 -31.17 -22.12
CA THR A 25 -2.46 -31.14 -21.28
C THR A 25 -2.39 -29.88 -20.41
N LEU A 26 -2.89 -28.74 -20.88
CA LEU A 26 -2.98 -27.48 -20.12
C LEU A 26 -4.03 -27.49 -18.99
N ARG A 27 -4.92 -28.50 -18.94
CA ARG A 27 -5.86 -28.71 -17.82
C ARG A 27 -5.28 -29.57 -16.70
N LYS A 28 -4.21 -30.34 -16.96
CA LYS A 28 -3.57 -31.23 -15.97
C LYS A 28 -2.46 -30.54 -15.17
N THR A 29 -1.91 -29.43 -15.66
CA THR A 29 -0.96 -28.59 -14.92
C THR A 29 -1.75 -27.53 -14.15
N GLY A 30 -2.03 -27.78 -12.87
CA GLY A 30 -2.77 -26.88 -11.96
C GLY A 30 -2.06 -25.55 -11.65
N LEU A 31 -1.56 -24.84 -12.68
CA LEU A 31 -0.83 -23.57 -12.57
C LEU A 31 -1.61 -22.34 -13.03
N LYS A 32 -2.93 -22.43 -13.25
CA LYS A 32 -3.71 -21.33 -13.86
C LYS A 32 -4.69 -20.59 -12.95
N ASN A 33 -4.65 -20.79 -11.63
CA ASN A 33 -5.64 -20.15 -10.74
C ASN A 33 -5.06 -19.14 -9.73
N ASN A 34 -3.80 -18.70 -9.84
CA ASN A 34 -3.23 -17.70 -8.92
C ASN A 34 -2.70 -16.41 -9.56
N LEU A 35 -2.36 -16.38 -10.86
CA LEU A 35 -1.85 -15.14 -11.48
C LEU A 35 -2.94 -14.09 -11.76
N ASN A 36 -4.15 -14.50 -12.18
CA ASN A 36 -5.19 -13.56 -12.62
C ASN A 36 -5.92 -12.83 -11.48
N LYS A 37 -5.89 -13.35 -10.24
CA LYS A 37 -6.44 -12.63 -9.08
C LYS A 37 -5.53 -11.48 -8.64
N GLN A 38 -4.24 -11.61 -8.86
CA GLN A 38 -3.23 -10.61 -8.49
C GLN A 38 -3.17 -9.43 -9.47
N ILE A 39 -3.52 -9.64 -10.75
CA ILE A 39 -3.33 -8.65 -11.82
C ILE A 39 -4.51 -7.67 -11.94
N LEU A 40 -5.76 -8.09 -11.68
CA LEU A 40 -6.94 -7.20 -11.86
C LEU A 40 -7.34 -6.36 -10.64
N CYS A 41 -6.73 -6.59 -9.48
CA CYS A 41 -7.08 -5.86 -8.26
C CYS A 41 -5.84 -5.52 -7.42
N GLN A 42 -4.85 -4.89 -8.06
CA GLN A 42 -4.02 -3.92 -7.33
C GLN A 42 -4.95 -2.80 -6.86
N ARG A 43 -5.60 -3.03 -5.71
CA ARG A 43 -6.51 -2.06 -5.09
C ARG A 43 -5.74 -0.76 -4.96
N HIS A 44 -6.34 0.34 -5.47
CA HIS A 44 -5.77 1.67 -5.35
C HIS A 44 -5.26 1.89 -3.92
N VAL A 45 -3.95 2.08 -3.78
CA VAL A 45 -3.35 2.37 -2.48
C VAL A 45 -3.69 3.83 -2.19
N PRO A 46 -4.51 4.11 -1.15
CA PRO A 46 -4.88 5.48 -0.87
C PRO A 46 -3.64 6.27 -0.48
N GLU A 47 -3.50 7.44 -1.10
CA GLU A 47 -2.51 8.42 -0.71
C GLU A 47 -3.07 9.33 0.38
N ARG A 48 -2.19 9.76 1.28
CA ARG A 48 -2.50 10.66 2.39
C ARG A 48 -1.42 11.73 2.46
N SER A 49 -1.80 12.91 2.94
CA SER A 49 -0.90 14.05 3.08
C SER A 49 -0.34 14.12 4.50
N CYS A 50 0.97 14.31 4.63
CA CYS A 50 1.60 14.58 5.92
C CYS A 50 1.23 15.99 6.42
N VAL A 51 0.88 16.14 7.70
CA VAL A 51 0.54 17.46 8.27
C VAL A 51 1.73 18.42 8.32
N ALA A 52 2.96 17.90 8.47
CA ALA A 52 4.16 18.71 8.57
C ALA A 52 4.74 19.11 7.21
N CYS A 53 5.14 18.14 6.38
CA CYS A 53 5.76 18.43 5.08
C CYS A 53 4.77 18.61 3.93
N ARG A 54 3.48 18.33 4.13
CA ARG A 54 2.40 18.42 3.12
C ARG A 54 2.57 17.54 1.87
N GLU A 55 3.60 16.70 1.83
CA GLU A 55 3.81 15.71 0.77
C GLU A 55 2.74 14.61 0.83
N LYS A 56 2.24 14.18 -0.33
CA LYS A 56 1.38 13.00 -0.47
C LYS A 56 2.23 11.75 -0.50
N LYS A 57 1.89 10.77 0.35
CA LYS A 57 2.55 9.46 0.41
C LYS A 57 1.51 8.37 0.55
N ALA A 58 1.87 7.15 0.15
CA ALA A 58 1.03 5.99 0.36
C ALA A 58 0.68 5.84 1.85
N LYS A 59 -0.59 5.49 2.17
CA LYS A 59 -1.08 5.30 3.55
C LYS A 59 -0.14 4.48 4.44
N ARG A 60 0.51 3.45 3.87
CA ARG A 60 1.42 2.54 4.58
C ARG A 60 2.77 3.16 4.98
N LYS A 61 3.17 4.26 4.34
CA LYS A 61 4.45 4.94 4.60
C LYS A 61 4.33 6.06 5.64
N LEU A 62 3.15 6.26 6.21
CA LEU A 62 2.87 7.31 7.17
C LEU A 62 2.42 6.69 8.50
N ILE A 63 2.73 7.39 9.58
CA ILE A 63 2.26 7.06 10.93
C ILE A 63 0.95 7.82 11.15
N ARG A 64 -0.08 7.13 11.65
CA ARG A 64 -1.36 7.74 12.01
C ARG A 64 -1.33 8.10 13.49
N LEU A 65 -1.71 9.33 13.81
CA LEU A 65 -2.05 9.76 15.16
C LEU A 65 -3.57 9.88 15.23
N VAL A 66 -4.19 9.45 16.33
CA VAL A 66 -5.63 9.52 16.54
C VAL A 66 -5.93 10.27 17.82
N CYS A 67 -6.89 11.19 17.77
CA CYS A 67 -7.49 11.77 18.96
C CYS A 67 -8.76 11.00 19.34
N ARG A 68 -8.81 10.52 20.57
CA ARG A 68 -9.96 9.89 21.22
C ARG A 68 -10.22 10.60 22.55
N ASP A 69 -11.38 11.21 22.70
CA ASP A 69 -11.81 11.89 23.93
C ASP A 69 -10.80 12.92 24.49
N GLY A 70 -10.06 13.59 23.60
CA GLY A 70 -9.02 14.58 23.98
C GLY A 70 -7.62 13.99 24.22
N VAL A 71 -7.49 12.66 24.16
CA VAL A 71 -6.20 11.96 24.27
C VAL A 71 -5.67 11.64 22.88
N VAL A 72 -4.39 11.89 22.66
CA VAL A 72 -3.74 11.65 21.36
C VAL A 72 -2.81 10.45 21.44
N GLU A 73 -3.09 9.45 20.62
CA GLU A 73 -2.37 8.17 20.59
C GLU A 73 -1.81 7.85 19.20
N ILE A 74 -0.77 7.01 19.16
CA ILE A 74 -0.12 6.55 17.94
C ILE A 74 -0.78 5.25 17.47
N ASP A 75 -1.40 5.28 16.29
CA ASP A 75 -2.12 4.13 15.71
C ASP A 75 -1.34 3.53 14.53
N HIS A 76 -0.68 2.39 14.77
CA HIS A 76 -0.01 1.63 13.73
C HIS A 76 -0.98 0.74 12.91
N LYS A 77 -2.10 0.35 13.50
CA LYS A 77 -3.04 -0.62 12.90
C LYS A 77 -4.08 0.06 11.99
N GLY A 78 -4.33 1.34 12.18
CA GLY A 78 -5.33 2.10 11.43
C GLY A 78 -6.76 1.72 11.81
N LYS A 79 -6.98 1.20 13.02
CA LYS A 79 -8.28 0.69 13.50
C LYS A 79 -8.94 1.62 14.51
N GLU A 80 -8.18 2.54 15.10
CA GLU A 80 -8.70 3.37 16.18
C GLU A 80 -9.73 4.37 15.66
N THR A 81 -10.79 4.55 16.46
CA THR A 81 -11.90 5.47 16.19
C THR A 81 -11.53 6.87 16.64
N GLY A 82 -11.75 7.86 15.79
CA GLY A 82 -11.49 9.26 16.12
C GLY A 82 -10.92 10.06 14.96
N ARG A 83 -10.62 11.33 15.23
CA ARG A 83 -9.97 12.21 14.25
C ARG A 83 -8.52 11.79 14.11
N GLY A 84 -8.15 11.39 12.90
CA GLY A 84 -6.81 10.90 12.60
C GLY A 84 -6.03 11.87 11.74
N VAL A 85 -4.76 12.08 12.07
CA VAL A 85 -3.80 12.83 11.25
C VAL A 85 -2.62 11.95 10.89
N TYR A 86 -1.94 12.28 9.80
CA TYR A 86 -0.81 11.49 9.31
C TYR A 86 0.49 12.30 9.38
N LEU A 87 1.56 11.66 9.85
CA LEU A 87 2.91 12.19 9.86
C LEU A 87 3.89 11.22 9.20
N CYS A 88 4.97 11.76 8.64
CA CYS A 88 6.05 10.93 8.13
C CYS A 88 6.83 10.30 9.30
N PRO A 89 7.41 9.10 9.10
CA PRO A 89 8.31 8.45 10.07
C PRO A 89 9.72 9.06 10.03
N ILE A 90 9.81 10.40 10.06
CA ILE A 90 11.08 11.15 10.08
C ILE A 90 11.02 12.20 11.16
N ARG A 91 12.12 12.41 11.86
CA ARG A 91 12.19 13.29 13.02
C ARG A 91 11.78 14.74 12.68
N GLU A 92 12.17 15.25 11.52
CA GLU A 92 11.89 16.64 11.13
C GLU A 92 10.39 16.91 11.01
N CYS A 93 9.61 15.92 10.55
CA CYS A 93 8.15 16.07 10.48
C CYS A 93 7.51 16.13 11.87
N TRP A 94 8.06 15.41 12.84
CA TRP A 94 7.58 15.43 14.22
C TRP A 94 7.95 16.74 14.91
N ASP A 95 9.18 17.22 14.72
CA ASP A 95 9.63 18.51 15.25
C ASP A 95 8.77 19.66 14.72
N ILE A 96 8.48 19.71 13.42
CA ILE A 96 7.62 20.73 12.80
C ILE A 96 6.15 20.63 13.29
N GLY A 97 5.67 19.40 13.49
CA GLY A 97 4.31 19.12 13.95
C GLY A 97 4.08 19.47 15.42
N LEU A 98 5.10 19.30 16.26
CA LEU A 98 5.05 19.54 17.71
C LEU A 98 5.46 20.96 18.12
N LYS A 99 6.25 21.67 17.30
CA LYS A 99 6.74 23.02 17.58
C LYS A 99 5.71 24.12 17.30
N GLY A 100 4.79 23.91 16.37
CA GLY A 100 3.66 24.80 16.15
C GLY A 100 2.38 23.99 16.28
N ASN A 101 1.31 24.59 16.78
CA ASN A 101 -0.02 24.03 17.09
C ASN A 101 -0.74 23.34 15.89
N ARG A 102 -0.01 22.91 14.86
CA ARG A 102 -0.45 22.16 13.69
C ARG A 102 -1.14 20.87 14.07
N LEU A 103 -0.59 20.11 15.03
CA LEU A 103 -1.22 18.86 15.48
C LEU A 103 -2.55 19.15 16.19
N GLU A 104 -2.58 20.14 17.08
CA GLU A 104 -3.78 20.58 17.78
C GLU A 104 -4.86 21.06 16.80
N TYR A 105 -4.47 21.87 15.81
CA TYR A 105 -5.37 22.34 14.76
C TYR A 105 -5.90 21.19 13.89
N ALA A 106 -5.03 20.26 13.50
CA ALA A 106 -5.40 19.15 12.63
C ALA A 106 -6.27 18.11 13.34
N LEU A 107 -6.04 17.88 14.64
CA LEU A 107 -6.86 17.01 15.49
C LEU A 107 -8.10 17.72 16.05
N ARG A 108 -8.11 19.07 16.00
CA ARG A 108 -9.10 19.95 16.64
C ARG A 108 -9.25 19.65 18.13
N THR A 109 -8.13 19.52 18.82
CA THR A 109 -8.06 19.22 20.25
C THR A 109 -6.82 19.87 20.86
N GLU A 110 -6.85 20.11 22.16
CA GLU A 110 -5.68 20.59 22.90
C GLU A 110 -4.82 19.40 23.31
N LEU A 111 -3.51 19.50 23.08
CA LEU A 111 -2.57 18.45 23.47
C LEU A 111 -2.21 18.61 24.95
N ILE A 112 -2.65 17.65 25.76
CA ILE A 112 -2.22 17.53 27.16
C ILE A 112 -0.69 17.34 27.20
N LEU A 113 -0.05 17.87 28.25
CA LEU A 113 1.40 17.84 28.43
C LEU A 113 1.98 16.41 28.33
N GLU A 114 1.31 15.43 28.93
CA GLU A 114 1.71 14.02 28.89
C GLU A 114 1.73 13.47 27.46
N ASN A 115 0.66 13.68 26.69
CA ASN A 115 0.58 13.29 25.29
C ASN A 115 1.72 13.93 24.48
N ARG A 116 2.00 15.21 24.74
CA ARG A 116 3.08 15.93 24.06
C ARG A 116 4.45 15.32 24.37
N GLN A 117 4.71 14.93 25.60
CA GLN A 117 5.98 14.29 25.99
C GLN A 117 6.17 12.95 25.28
N VAL A 118 5.14 12.09 25.30
CA VAL A 118 5.18 10.79 24.60
C VAL A 118 5.46 10.97 23.10
N LEU A 119 4.79 11.93 22.45
CA LEU A 119 5.01 12.23 21.04
C LEU A 119 6.42 12.77 20.75
N VAL A 120 6.98 13.60 21.65
CA VAL A 120 8.35 14.11 21.54
C VAL A 120 9.35 12.97 21.68
N GLU A 121 9.18 12.07 22.65
CA GLU A 121 10.05 10.91 22.84
C GLU A 121 10.00 9.97 21.64
N TYR A 122 8.80 9.67 21.15
CA TYR A 122 8.63 8.89 19.94
C TYR A 122 9.31 9.55 18.74
N GLY A 123 9.12 10.86 18.54
CA GLY A 123 9.77 11.62 17.47
C GLY A 123 11.31 11.56 17.50
N LYS A 124 11.91 11.50 18.70
CA LYS A 124 13.37 11.37 18.87
C LYS A 124 13.90 10.00 18.43
N SER A 125 13.09 8.95 18.53
CA SER A 125 13.46 7.59 18.09
C SER A 125 13.49 7.42 16.56
N LEU A 126 12.97 8.39 15.81
CA LEU A 126 12.88 8.33 14.36
C LEU A 126 14.16 8.82 13.66
N PRO A 127 14.48 8.28 12.47
CA PRO A 127 15.63 8.71 11.68
C PRO A 127 15.45 10.13 11.12
N LYS A 128 16.56 10.77 10.77
CA LYS A 128 16.55 12.08 10.08
C LYS A 128 16.28 11.92 8.58
N LYS A 129 15.70 12.94 7.96
CA LYS A 129 15.45 13.03 6.51
C LYS A 129 16.79 13.02 5.76
N GLY A 130 17.16 11.86 5.21
CA GLY A 130 18.41 11.66 4.48
C GLY A 130 19.18 10.42 4.94
N GLU A 131 18.90 9.92 6.14
CA GLU A 131 19.39 8.63 6.63
C GLU A 131 18.45 7.53 6.15
N SER A 132 18.57 7.18 4.86
CA SER A 132 17.93 5.97 4.34
C SER A 132 18.68 4.79 4.97
N GLN A 133 18.00 3.97 5.76
CA GLN A 133 18.55 2.73 6.29
C GLN A 133 19.15 1.93 5.13
N ALA A 134 20.46 1.70 5.19
CA ALA A 134 21.20 0.81 4.29
C ALA A 134 20.71 -0.64 4.44
#